data_AF-A4H6N7-F1
#
_entry.id   AF-A4H6N7-F1
#
_cell.length_a   1.000
_cell.length_b   1.000
_cell.length_c   1.000
_cell.angle_alpha   90.00
_cell.angle_beta   90.00
_cell.angle_gamma   90.00
#
_symmetry.space_group_name_H-M   'P 1'
#
loop_
_entity.id
_entity.type
_entity.pdbx_description
1 polymer ?
#
loop_
_entity_poly.entity_id
_entity_poly.type
_entity_poly.pdbx_seq_one_letter_code
_entity_poly.pdbx_strand_id
1 'polypeptide(L)'
;MSNDPFNNNGSWTKRQSGFLNGKAAVVKPAKAGMICVTVKDGSNNNKPRLAYKKVVQAAGVKASDVSRAVAAVRPDLASVAFRRARRMARIASRTTKVAAARKARSEKIRFSRKCVRAKRN
;
A
#
# COMPACT_ATOMS: atom_id res chain seq x y z
N MET A 1 -6.96 18.33 -1.99
CA MET A 1 -6.43 16.97 -2.29
C MET A 1 -7.35 15.94 -1.65
N SER A 2 -7.63 14.81 -2.28
CA SER A 2 -8.54 13.76 -1.77
C SER A 2 -7.86 12.94 -0.67
N ASN A 3 -8.58 12.66 0.42
CA ASN A 3 -8.17 11.72 1.47
C ASN A 3 -8.78 10.32 1.31
N ASP A 4 -9.29 9.99 0.12
CA ASP A 4 -9.90 8.68 -0.14
C ASP A 4 -8.84 7.55 -0.05
N PRO A 5 -9.01 6.57 0.85
CA PRO A 5 -8.06 5.45 0.97
C PRO A 5 -8.10 4.47 -0.22
N PHE A 6 -9.06 4.62 -1.13
CA PHE A 6 -9.21 3.84 -2.36
C PHE A 6 -8.77 4.60 -3.63
N ASN A 7 -8.12 5.75 -3.46
CA ASN A 7 -7.61 6.59 -4.54
C ASN A 7 -6.12 6.34 -4.79
N ASN A 8 -5.73 6.18 -6.07
CA ASN A 8 -4.34 5.91 -6.46
C ASN A 8 -3.45 7.16 -6.55
N ASN A 9 -3.99 8.36 -6.77
CA ASN A 9 -3.18 9.57 -7.00
C ASN A 9 -3.50 10.75 -6.07
N GLY A 10 -4.51 10.64 -5.21
CA GLY A 10 -4.92 11.70 -4.29
C GLY A 10 -5.68 12.85 -4.96
N SER A 11 -6.00 12.76 -6.25
CA SER A 11 -6.80 13.78 -6.94
C SER A 11 -8.28 13.60 -6.64
N TRP A 12 -9.01 14.69 -6.37
CA TRP A 12 -10.47 14.66 -6.21
C TRP A 12 -11.14 14.69 -7.59
N THR A 13 -11.23 13.54 -8.24
CA THR A 13 -11.84 13.39 -9.56
C THR A 13 -12.73 12.16 -9.58
N LYS A 14 -13.83 12.20 -10.34
CA LYS A 14 -14.80 11.08 -10.43
C LYS A 14 -14.12 9.75 -10.79
N ARG A 15 -13.15 9.79 -11.71
CA ARG A 15 -12.38 8.60 -12.12
C ARG A 15 -11.62 7.97 -10.94
N GLN A 16 -11.08 8.77 -10.02
CA GLN A 16 -10.18 8.32 -8.96
C GLN A 16 -10.87 8.06 -7.61
N SER A 17 -12.10 8.56 -7.41
CA SER A 17 -12.89 8.35 -6.18
C SER A 17 -13.35 6.90 -6.04
N GLY A 18 -12.49 6.03 -5.51
CA GLY A 18 -12.72 4.60 -5.38
C GLY A 18 -13.80 4.25 -4.36
N PHE A 19 -14.02 5.10 -3.36
CA PHE A 19 -15.10 4.90 -2.37
C PHE A 19 -16.49 4.93 -3.02
N LEU A 20 -16.70 5.80 -4.00
CA LEU A 20 -17.98 6.04 -4.66
C LEU A 20 -18.23 5.11 -5.85
N ASN A 21 -17.20 4.85 -6.66
CA ASN A 21 -17.35 4.11 -7.91
C ASN A 21 -17.86 2.67 -7.68
N GLY A 22 -18.70 2.17 -8.59
CA GLY A 22 -19.25 0.81 -8.53
C GLY A 22 -18.15 -0.27 -8.56
N LYS A 23 -17.08 -0.01 -9.31
CA LYS A 23 -15.83 -0.79 -9.32
C LYS A 23 -14.66 0.10 -8.91
N ALA A 24 -13.70 -0.46 -8.19
CA ALA A 24 -12.48 0.25 -7.78
C ALA A 24 -11.31 -0.72 -7.65
N ALA A 25 -10.10 -0.21 -7.85
CA ALA A 25 -8.88 -0.96 -7.64
C ALA A 25 -7.77 -0.01 -7.18
N VAL A 26 -7.20 -0.27 -6.01
CA VAL A 26 -6.18 0.58 -5.39
C VAL A 26 -4.95 -0.24 -5.01
N VAL A 27 -3.77 0.33 -5.26
CA VAL A 27 -2.50 -0.27 -4.88
C VAL A 27 -2.07 0.24 -3.52
N LYS A 28 -1.79 -0.64 -2.56
CA LYS A 28 -1.37 -0.33 -1.19
C LYS A 28 -0.07 -1.06 -0.85
N PRO A 29 0.76 -0.51 0.06
CA PRO A 29 1.88 -1.26 0.59
C PRO A 29 1.38 -2.47 1.41
N ALA A 30 2.16 -3.55 1.42
CA ALA A 30 1.97 -4.71 2.28
C ALA A 30 3.25 -5.03 3.05
N LYS A 31 3.25 -6.14 3.80
CA LYS A 31 4.39 -6.54 4.64
C LYS A 31 5.63 -6.81 3.79
N ALA A 32 6.82 -6.55 4.36
CA ALA A 32 8.11 -6.93 3.76
C ALA A 32 8.32 -6.51 2.28
N GLY A 33 7.82 -5.32 1.89
CA GLY A 33 7.96 -4.83 0.52
C GLY A 33 7.02 -5.47 -0.51
N MET A 34 6.08 -6.30 -0.06
CA MET A 34 4.97 -6.78 -0.87
C MET A 34 4.02 -5.62 -1.24
N ILE A 35 3.22 -5.85 -2.27
CA ILE A 35 2.20 -4.92 -2.74
C ILE A 35 0.83 -5.57 -2.59
N CYS A 36 -0.13 -4.87 -1.99
CA CYS A 36 -1.52 -5.29 -1.90
C CYS A 36 -2.35 -4.55 -2.95
N VAL A 37 -3.11 -5.27 -3.76
CA VAL A 37 -4.16 -4.69 -4.61
C VAL A 37 -5.48 -4.89 -3.89
N THR A 38 -6.12 -3.80 -3.48
CA THR A 38 -7.47 -3.84 -2.91
C THR A 38 -8.47 -3.59 -4.03
N VAL A 39 -9.37 -4.53 -4.26
CA VAL A 39 -10.32 -4.59 -5.37
C VAL A 39 -11.75 -4.51 -4.86
N LYS A 40 -12.56 -3.72 -5.55
CA LYS A 40 -14.02 -3.69 -5.48
C LYS A 40 -14.54 -4.06 -6.87
N ASP A 41 -15.12 -5.24 -7.00
CA ASP A 41 -15.59 -5.82 -8.26
C ASP A 41 -17.04 -5.43 -8.62
N GLY A 42 -17.76 -4.83 -7.67
CA GLY A 42 -19.16 -4.40 -7.82
C GLY A 42 -20.20 -5.39 -7.31
N SER A 43 -19.81 -6.64 -7.04
CA SER A 43 -20.73 -7.72 -6.65
C SER A 43 -21.36 -7.54 -5.27
N ASN A 44 -20.62 -6.94 -4.34
CA ASN A 44 -20.99 -6.86 -2.92
C ASN A 44 -21.06 -5.41 -2.43
N ASN A 45 -21.43 -4.46 -3.29
CA ASN A 45 -21.47 -3.04 -2.94
C ASN A 45 -22.47 -2.71 -1.82
N ASN A 46 -23.53 -3.50 -1.68
CA ASN A 46 -24.50 -3.43 -0.60
C ASN A 46 -24.00 -4.00 0.74
N LYS A 47 -22.84 -4.67 0.76
CA LYS A 47 -22.23 -5.29 1.94
C LYS A 47 -20.86 -4.65 2.20
N PRO A 48 -20.78 -3.52 2.94
CA PRO A 48 -19.55 -2.73 3.08
C PRO A 48 -18.31 -3.54 3.51
N ARG A 49 -18.51 -4.53 4.41
CA ARG A 49 -17.44 -5.42 4.88
C ARG A 49 -16.84 -6.31 3.77
N LEU A 50 -17.65 -6.72 2.79
CA LEU A 50 -17.29 -7.65 1.73
C LEU A 50 -16.99 -6.97 0.39
N ALA A 51 -17.33 -5.68 0.26
CA ALA A 51 -17.17 -4.90 -0.97
C ALA A 51 -15.71 -4.80 -1.44
N TYR A 52 -14.74 -4.83 -0.51
CA TYR A 52 -13.32 -4.69 -0.82
C TYR A 52 -12.54 -5.94 -0.44
N LYS A 53 -11.96 -6.60 -1.45
CA LYS A 53 -11.09 -7.76 -1.29
C LYS A 53 -9.63 -7.37 -1.47
N LYS A 54 -8.75 -7.89 -0.62
CA LYS A 54 -7.31 -7.65 -0.70
C LYS A 54 -6.63 -8.82 -1.39
N VAL A 55 -5.84 -8.54 -2.41
CA VAL A 55 -4.98 -9.53 -3.08
C VAL A 55 -3.53 -9.10 -2.84
N VAL A 56 -2.80 -9.87 -2.05
CA VAL A 56 -1.39 -9.59 -1.76
C VAL A 56 -0.54 -10.25 -2.84
N GLN A 57 0.27 -9.44 -3.51
CA GLN A 57 1.23 -9.88 -4.50
C GLN A 57 2.58 -10.19 -3.83
N ALA A 58 3.34 -11.09 -4.42
CA ALA A 58 4.67 -11.45 -3.95
C ALA A 58 5.61 -10.24 -3.84
N ALA A 59 6.61 -10.35 -2.96
CA ALA A 59 7.67 -9.35 -2.87
C ALA A 59 8.43 -9.29 -4.21
N GLY A 60 8.76 -8.08 -4.67
CA GLY A 60 9.44 -7.90 -5.96
C GLY A 60 8.57 -8.11 -7.20
N VAL A 61 7.24 -8.24 -7.06
CA VAL A 61 6.32 -8.32 -8.19
C VAL A 61 6.56 -7.20 -9.21
N LYS A 62 6.55 -7.54 -10.50
CA LYS A 62 6.69 -6.53 -11.56
C LYS A 62 5.50 -5.58 -11.51
N ALA A 63 5.78 -4.28 -11.59
CA ALA A 63 4.73 -3.26 -11.59
C ALA A 63 3.73 -3.42 -12.75
N SER A 64 4.17 -4.01 -13.88
CA SER A 64 3.31 -4.37 -15.00
C SER A 64 2.24 -5.39 -14.61
N ASP A 65 2.59 -6.38 -13.80
CA ASP A 65 1.66 -7.44 -13.40
C ASP A 65 0.61 -6.88 -12.43
N VAL A 66 1.04 -5.98 -11.54
CA VAL A 66 0.12 -5.20 -10.68
C VAL A 66 -0.82 -4.34 -11.52
N SER A 67 -0.31 -3.69 -12.57
CA SER A 67 -1.13 -2.89 -13.49
C SER A 67 -2.15 -3.74 -14.23
N ARG A 68 -1.78 -4.94 -14.72
CA ARG A 68 -2.70 -5.89 -15.35
C ARG A 68 -3.79 -6.37 -14.39
N ALA A 69 -3.43 -6.67 -13.14
CA ALA A 69 -4.41 -7.06 -12.11
C ALA A 69 -5.44 -5.97 -11.82
N VAL A 70 -5.02 -4.69 -11.80
CA VAL A 70 -5.94 -3.55 -11.69
C VAL A 70 -6.78 -3.42 -12.97
N ALA A 71 -6.17 -3.56 -14.14
CA ALA A 71 -6.82 -3.41 -15.44
C ALA A 71 -7.95 -4.44 -15.65
N ALA A 72 -7.81 -5.65 -15.10
CA ALA A 72 -8.86 -6.67 -15.12
C ALA A 72 -10.18 -6.21 -14.48
N VAL A 73 -10.12 -5.24 -13.55
CA VAL A 73 -11.29 -4.67 -12.88
C VAL A 73 -11.66 -3.33 -13.50
N ARG A 74 -10.65 -2.48 -13.72
CA ARG A 74 -10.77 -1.11 -14.23
C ARG A 74 -9.58 -0.74 -15.12
N PRO A 75 -9.70 -0.92 -16.45
CA PRO A 75 -8.64 -0.63 -17.42
C PRO A 75 -8.17 0.84 -17.38
N ASP A 76 -9.08 1.76 -17.10
CA ASP A 76 -8.82 3.20 -17.06
C ASP A 76 -7.84 3.62 -15.95
N LEU A 77 -7.64 2.77 -14.94
CA LEU A 77 -6.71 3.01 -13.83
C LEU A 77 -5.32 2.38 -14.05
N ALA A 78 -5.12 1.59 -15.11
CA ALA A 78 -3.92 0.78 -15.31
C ALA A 78 -2.61 1.59 -15.27
N SER A 79 -2.56 2.73 -15.98
CA SER A 79 -1.37 3.60 -16.03
C SER A 79 -1.04 4.23 -14.67
N VAL A 80 -2.05 4.68 -13.93
CA VAL A 80 -1.87 5.26 -12.60
C VAL A 80 -1.44 4.17 -11.60
N ALA A 81 -2.04 2.99 -11.69
CA ALA A 81 -1.68 1.85 -10.86
C ALA A 81 -0.23 1.38 -11.09
N PHE A 82 0.23 1.34 -12.34
CA PHE A 82 1.63 1.03 -12.67
C PHE A 82 2.60 2.00 -11.98
N ARG A 83 2.35 3.31 -12.11
CA ARG A 83 3.19 4.36 -11.48
C ARG A 83 3.16 4.24 -9.96
N ARG A 84 1.98 3.98 -9.37
CA ARG A 84 1.84 3.78 -7.93
C ARG A 84 2.57 2.53 -7.44
N ALA A 85 2.47 1.41 -8.15
CA ALA A 85 3.19 0.18 -7.82
C ALA A 85 4.72 0.41 -7.81
N ARG A 86 5.26 1.08 -8.85
CA ARG A 86 6.68 1.49 -8.88
C ARG A 86 7.05 2.39 -7.70
N ARG A 87 6.18 3.32 -7.34
CA ARG A 87 6.39 4.20 -6.18
C ARG A 87 6.40 3.42 -4.87
N MET A 88 5.49 2.46 -4.68
CA MET A 88 5.44 1.61 -3.48
C MET A 88 6.72 0.78 -3.32
N ALA A 89 7.22 0.19 -4.40
CA ALA A 89 8.50 -0.54 -4.37
C ALA A 89 9.66 0.38 -3.96
N ARG A 90 9.76 1.58 -4.54
CA ARG A 90 10.79 2.58 -4.16
C ARG A 90 10.67 3.01 -2.70
N ILE A 91 9.44 3.20 -2.20
CA ILE A 91 9.21 3.54 -0.79
C ILE A 91 9.69 2.40 0.10
N ALA A 92 9.35 1.14 -0.22
CA ALA A 92 9.81 -0.01 0.57
C ALA A 92 11.34 -0.06 0.66
N SER A 93 12.04 0.06 -0.48
CA SER A 93 13.53 0.08 -0.51
C SER A 93 14.11 1.28 0.24
N ARG A 94 13.48 2.46 0.17
CA ARG A 94 13.95 3.64 0.89
C ARG A 94 13.73 3.49 2.40
N THR A 95 12.60 2.94 2.81
CA THR A 95 12.27 2.72 4.23
C THR A 95 13.26 1.76 4.86
N THR A 96 13.61 0.65 4.20
CA THR A 96 14.63 -0.29 4.70
C THR A 96 16.01 0.37 4.79
N LYS A 97 16.44 1.11 3.76
CA LYS A 97 17.70 1.87 3.76
C LYS A 97 17.78 2.87 4.91
N VAL A 98 16.73 3.66 5.12
CA VAL A 98 16.69 4.67 6.18
C VAL A 98 16.64 4.02 7.55
N ALA A 99 15.89 2.92 7.72
CA ALA A 99 15.86 2.18 8.98
C ALA A 99 17.24 1.63 9.35
N ALA A 100 17.99 1.07 8.39
CA ALA A 100 19.34 0.58 8.61
C ALA A 100 20.29 1.71 9.05
N ALA A 101 20.28 2.85 8.35
CA ALA A 101 21.09 4.02 8.73
C ALA A 101 20.71 4.57 10.11
N ARG A 102 19.41 4.60 10.44
CA ARG A 102 18.94 5.01 11.77
C ARG A 102 19.38 4.06 12.86
N LYS A 103 19.41 2.75 12.59
CA LYS A 103 19.91 1.73 13.53
C LYS A 103 21.40 1.91 13.80
N ALA A 104 22.21 2.05 12.76
CA ALA A 104 23.65 2.32 12.89
C ALA A 104 23.93 3.64 13.65
N ARG A 105 23.11 4.68 13.44
CA ARG A 105 23.20 5.91 14.25
C ARG A 105 22.81 5.66 15.71
N SER A 106 21.76 4.89 15.95
CA SER A 106 21.25 4.63 17.30
C SER A 106 22.21 3.83 18.17
N GLU A 107 23.11 3.03 17.59
CA GLU A 107 24.16 2.31 18.32
C GLU A 107 25.11 3.25 19.06
N LYS A 108 25.29 4.47 18.55
CA LYS A 108 26.16 5.50 19.15
C LYS A 108 25.46 6.35 20.21
N ILE A 109 24.14 6.18 20.39
CA ILE A 109 23.32 7.01 21.30
C ILE A 109 22.74 6.11 22.39
N ARG A 110 22.96 6.46 23.65
CA ARG A 110 22.40 5.74 24.79
C ARG A 110 20.98 6.22 25.06
N PHE A 111 19.99 5.41 24.69
CA PHE A 111 18.59 5.67 24.99
C PHE A 111 18.16 4.97 26.28
N SER A 112 17.32 5.62 27.09
CA SER A 112 16.56 4.94 28.14
C SER A 112 15.59 3.96 27.47
N ARG A 113 15.82 2.66 27.67
CA ARG A 113 14.96 1.62 27.10
C ARG A 113 13.63 1.59 27.85
N LYS A 114 12.52 1.57 27.12
CA LYS A 114 11.17 1.51 27.71
C LYS A 114 10.89 0.16 28.42
N CYS A 115 11.51 -0.92 27.94
CA CYS A 115 11.41 -2.26 28.51
C CYS A 115 12.76 -2.68 29.12
N VAL A 116 13.09 -2.19 30.32
CA VAL A 116 14.15 -2.78 31.14
C VAL A 116 13.49 -3.80 32.04
N ARG A 117 13.81 -5.10 31.88
CA ARG A 117 13.44 -6.12 32.88
C ARG A 117 14.05 -5.66 34.21
N ALA A 118 13.23 -5.44 35.23
CA ALA A 118 13.74 -5.11 36.55
C ALA A 118 14.76 -6.17 36.97
N LYS A 119 15.95 -5.74 37.41
CA LYS A 119 16.91 -6.65 38.04
C LYS A 119 16.21 -7.21 39.28
N ARG A 120 16.07 -8.54 39.36
CA ARG A 120 15.62 -9.19 40.59
C ARG A 120 16.77 -9.01 41.60
N ASN A 121 16.48 -8.36 42.72
CA ASN A 121 17.36 -8.37 43.88
C ASN A 121 17.39 -9.77 44.48
#